data_AF-A0A066X611-F1
#
_entry.id   AF-A0A066X611-F1
#
_cell.length_a   1.000
_cell.length_b   1.000
_cell.length_c   1.000
_cell.angle_alpha   90.00
_cell.angle_beta   90.00
_cell.angle_gamma   90.00
#
_symmetry.space_group_name_H-M   'P 1'
#
loop_
_entity.id
_entity.type
_entity.pdbx_description
1 polymer ?
#
loop_
_entity_poly.entity_id
_entity_poly.type
_entity_poly.pdbx_seq_one_letter_code
_entity_poly.pdbx_strand_id
1 'polypeptide(L)'
;MIPVVGKGNAALHDLVQVDESILLLSKRMISALEAFLDGQPSFKERFPHWSFKEPTRFPFLFWYCYRSTTCLDGLPEPHRDQMRHLTDWIEKSCSRLYTEADRLFENGLVSTLAMPFLFLPEEVVVPKVDDTTQGYIVEVPISKEEVTCRTGSHTSLDNKIQRCSKLYLGLDTSDQTNINIAELAHLPLRFSSIDVRTMLTRRGKLAWACRQRNLVSHYGEENGVFRKERYMMDFATYKQQHYQPSDSKERDGSFHDSARNEVNKAVLRGDGPPQTPEIMVFPHTMMGYDLQQNKWRDVDIDLVQNVSWNKQTFDYLAIDEEGKDLLCALATDSIESKQSADSVQDESSRLTIILHGGPGTGKTHTAESIAEKVQKPLIRVECNDIGNEPQEVQRHLDSAFYLGKAWRCVILLDEADAFLEQRTAADPGRNTLVSVFVRMLTHHTGIVIITTSQVGSFDEAFTSCIQLPFHYKTLSISQRRRIWANLLRRLDLPEQNNNETQPATGQNKRKFVEMKGIDLDNIERHLPELAEEEMNGHQIRNAITTAVRLARNKDETMTYKHLERVIKISQRFHKSLEQARGDGADE
;
A
#
# COMPACT_ATOMS: atom_id res chain seq x y z
N MET A 1 15.69 42.09 37.18
CA MET A 1 15.49 42.45 35.77
C MET A 1 16.16 43.80 35.55
N ILE A 2 17.02 43.94 34.54
CA ILE A 2 17.55 45.22 34.06
C ILE A 2 17.43 45.18 32.52
N PRO A 3 16.70 46.09 31.86
CA PRO A 3 16.70 46.20 30.41
C PRO A 3 17.74 47.22 29.94
N VAL A 4 18.43 46.91 28.84
CA VAL A 4 19.31 47.84 28.12
C VAL A 4 18.55 48.31 26.88
N VAL A 5 18.41 49.63 26.70
CA VAL A 5 17.64 50.27 25.61
C VAL A 5 18.58 51.03 24.68
N GLY A 6 18.52 50.73 23.38
CA GLY A 6 19.08 51.54 22.29
C GLY A 6 17.97 52.32 21.55
N LYS A 7 18.23 53.57 21.17
CA LYS A 7 17.25 54.53 20.60
C LYS A 7 17.17 54.49 19.06
N GLY A 8 15.95 54.60 18.50
CA GLY A 8 15.69 55.06 17.12
C GLY A 8 14.20 55.01 16.68
N ASN A 9 13.61 56.19 16.36
CA ASN A 9 12.35 56.55 15.64
C ASN A 9 11.13 55.56 15.62
N ALA A 10 10.08 55.71 16.44
CA ALA A 10 8.86 56.56 16.27
C ALA A 10 8.31 56.63 14.83
N ALA A 11 7.28 55.87 14.37
CA ALA A 11 5.91 55.96 14.88
C ALA A 11 4.97 54.81 14.44
N LEU A 12 5.47 53.63 14.07
CA LEU A 12 4.66 52.40 13.86
C LEU A 12 5.50 51.10 13.94
N HIS A 13 6.83 51.23 13.96
CA HIS A 13 7.78 50.20 14.41
C HIS A 13 7.80 50.00 15.93
N ASP A 14 7.14 50.87 16.71
CA ASP A 14 7.20 50.92 18.18
C ASP A 14 6.43 49.77 18.90
N LEU A 15 5.90 48.78 18.18
CA LEU A 15 5.09 47.70 18.76
C LEU A 15 5.68 46.29 18.60
N VAL A 16 6.88 46.14 18.06
CA VAL A 16 7.45 44.81 17.81
C VAL A 16 8.92 44.73 18.20
N GLN A 17 9.20 44.46 19.47
CA GLN A 17 10.48 43.88 19.86
C GLN A 17 10.45 42.38 19.53
N VAL A 18 10.90 42.02 18.33
CA VAL A 18 10.90 40.63 17.81
C VAL A 18 11.94 39.73 18.53
N ASP A 19 12.79 40.28 19.41
CA ASP A 19 13.98 39.60 19.96
C ASP A 19 14.02 39.54 21.50
N GLU A 20 12.87 39.60 22.15
CA GLU A 20 12.81 39.45 23.60
C GLU A 20 12.91 37.98 24.01
N SER A 21 13.68 37.72 25.08
CA SER A 21 13.77 36.40 25.70
C SER A 21 13.64 36.50 27.21
N ILE A 22 12.91 35.55 27.78
CA ILE A 22 12.70 35.42 29.21
C ILE A 22 13.59 34.29 29.70
N LEU A 23 14.53 34.62 30.59
CA LEU A 23 15.31 33.64 31.34
C LEU A 23 14.98 33.76 32.83
N LEU A 24 14.49 32.67 33.42
CA LEU A 24 14.14 32.62 34.83
C LEU A 24 15.37 32.26 35.67
N LEU A 25 15.82 33.19 36.51
CA LEU A 25 16.97 32.98 37.39
C LEU A 25 16.59 32.60 38.84
N SER A 26 15.38 32.95 39.26
CA SER A 26 14.91 32.72 40.64
C SER A 26 14.31 31.32 40.78
N LYS A 27 14.84 30.52 41.70
CA LYS A 27 14.28 29.18 42.03
C LYS A 27 12.80 29.25 42.42
N ARG A 28 12.36 30.33 43.09
CA ARG A 28 10.96 30.51 43.47
C ARG A 28 10.08 30.72 42.24
N MET A 29 10.50 31.56 41.31
CA MET A 29 9.78 31.80 40.05
C MET A 29 9.73 30.56 39.15
N ILE A 30 10.83 29.79 39.08
CA ILE A 30 10.86 28.52 38.35
C ILE A 30 9.82 27.56 38.93
N SER A 31 9.79 27.40 40.27
CA SER A 31 8.80 26.55 40.94
C SER A 31 7.36 27.03 40.75
N ALA A 32 7.14 28.36 40.72
CA ALA A 32 5.81 28.93 40.45
C ALA A 32 5.35 28.68 39.01
N LEU A 33 6.24 28.83 38.03
CA LEU A 33 5.92 28.53 36.63
C LEU A 33 5.74 27.01 36.44
N GLU A 34 6.57 26.18 37.04
CA GLU A 34 6.42 24.72 37.01
C GLU A 34 5.05 24.28 37.55
N ALA A 35 4.64 24.81 38.70
CA ALA A 35 3.31 24.56 39.27
C ALA A 35 2.16 25.02 38.36
N PHE A 36 2.33 26.14 37.64
CA PHE A 36 1.35 26.60 36.66
C PHE A 36 1.25 25.64 35.48
N LEU A 37 2.39 25.27 34.89
CA LEU A 37 2.48 24.42 33.71
C LEU A 37 2.00 22.99 33.99
N ASP A 38 2.29 22.44 35.17
CA ASP A 38 1.76 21.14 35.61
C ASP A 38 0.24 21.16 35.81
N GLY A 39 -0.34 22.32 36.11
CA GLY A 39 -1.78 22.51 36.21
C GLY A 39 -2.51 22.68 34.87
N GLN A 40 -1.78 22.87 33.76
CA GLN A 40 -2.38 23.08 32.44
C GLN A 40 -2.64 21.75 31.71
N PRO A 41 -3.84 21.58 31.11
CA PRO A 41 -4.14 20.38 30.33
C PRO A 41 -3.25 20.32 29.08
N SER A 42 -2.69 19.15 28.79
CA SER A 42 -1.87 18.89 27.59
C SER A 42 -0.61 19.77 27.43
N PHE A 43 -0.13 20.46 28.48
CA PHE A 43 1.11 21.25 28.39
C PHE A 43 2.32 20.39 28.03
N LYS A 44 2.52 19.28 28.75
CA LYS A 44 3.63 18.34 28.50
C LYS A 44 3.54 17.68 27.13
N GLU A 45 2.33 17.52 26.59
CA GLU A 45 2.11 16.98 25.24
C GLU A 45 2.46 18.02 24.18
N ARG A 46 2.11 19.30 24.40
CA ARG A 46 2.34 20.40 23.44
C ARG A 46 3.77 20.94 23.47
N PHE A 47 4.43 20.91 24.63
CA PHE A 47 5.80 21.38 24.82
C PHE A 47 6.67 20.26 25.44
N PRO A 48 6.88 19.13 24.74
CA PRO A 48 7.60 17.98 25.28
C PRO A 48 9.07 18.27 25.61
N HIS A 49 9.65 19.29 24.96
CA HIS A 49 11.05 19.71 25.13
C HIS A 49 11.19 20.98 25.99
N TRP A 50 10.18 21.31 26.80
CA TRP A 50 10.25 22.49 27.66
C TRP A 50 11.43 22.41 28.65
N SER A 51 12.26 23.45 28.67
CA SER A 51 13.42 23.55 29.55
C SER A 51 13.44 24.89 30.26
N PHE A 52 13.49 24.86 31.59
CA PHE A 52 13.67 26.07 32.41
C PHE A 52 15.10 26.61 32.39
N LYS A 53 16.05 25.88 31.81
CA LYS A 53 17.46 26.29 31.71
C LYS A 53 17.74 27.17 30.49
N GLU A 54 16.89 27.08 29.47
CA GLU A 54 17.05 27.81 28.22
C GLU A 54 16.18 29.08 28.22
N PRO A 55 16.65 30.19 27.64
CA PRO A 55 15.82 31.39 27.49
C PRO A 55 14.60 31.08 26.61
N THR A 56 13.40 31.33 27.12
CA THR A 56 12.18 31.28 26.31
C THR A 56 12.16 32.50 25.41
N ARG A 57 12.20 32.31 24.09
CA ARG A 57 12.16 33.42 23.12
C ARG A 57 10.73 33.83 22.80
N PHE A 58 10.56 35.08 22.36
CA PHE A 58 9.37 35.54 21.66
C PHE A 58 8.99 34.50 20.58
N PRO A 59 7.70 34.11 20.44
CA PRO A 59 6.49 34.83 20.84
C PRO A 59 5.82 34.38 22.17
N PHE A 60 6.55 33.70 23.06
CA PHE A 60 6.03 33.22 24.35
C PHE A 60 4.77 32.34 24.20
N LEU A 61 4.83 31.35 23.29
CA LEU A 61 3.69 30.49 22.96
C LEU A 61 3.09 29.73 24.15
N PHE A 62 3.91 29.41 25.17
CA PHE A 62 3.42 28.80 26.40
C PHE A 62 2.37 29.68 27.09
N TRP A 63 2.55 31.00 27.09
CA TRP A 63 1.57 31.89 27.67
C TRP A 63 0.42 32.13 26.71
N TYR A 64 0.69 32.35 25.41
CA TYR A 64 -0.35 32.49 24.39
C TYR A 64 -1.36 31.32 24.43
N CYS A 65 -0.91 30.07 24.54
CA CYS A 65 -1.80 28.90 24.51
C CYS A 65 -2.67 28.74 25.76
N TYR A 66 -2.21 29.22 26.93
CA TYR A 66 -2.87 28.96 28.23
C TYR A 66 -3.33 30.24 28.94
N ARG A 67 -3.25 31.40 28.26
CA ARG A 67 -3.77 32.66 28.80
C ARG A 67 -5.28 32.55 28.97
N SER A 68 -5.76 32.87 30.16
CA SER A 68 -7.17 33.17 30.42
C SER A 68 -7.27 34.05 31.66
N THR A 69 -8.39 34.74 31.83
CA THR A 69 -8.61 35.64 32.98
C THR A 69 -8.55 34.91 34.32
N THR A 70 -8.78 33.60 34.34
CA THR A 70 -8.80 32.76 35.55
C THR A 70 -7.64 31.76 35.63
N CYS A 71 -6.68 31.79 34.68
CA CYS A 71 -5.64 30.75 34.58
C CYS A 71 -4.73 30.65 35.82
N LEU A 72 -4.62 31.73 36.61
CA LEU A 72 -3.77 31.78 37.82
C LEU A 72 -4.54 31.51 39.12
N ASP A 73 -5.87 31.42 39.09
CA ASP A 73 -6.70 31.30 40.30
C ASP A 73 -6.55 29.96 41.02
N GLY A 74 -6.08 28.94 40.31
CA GLY A 74 -5.77 27.62 40.86
C GLY A 74 -4.43 27.52 41.59
N LEU A 75 -3.58 28.54 41.54
CA LEU A 75 -2.25 28.50 42.16
C LEU A 75 -2.27 28.93 43.64
N PRO A 76 -1.58 28.22 44.54
CA PRO A 76 -1.43 28.65 45.92
C PRO A 76 -0.53 29.90 46.03
N GLU A 77 -0.78 30.73 47.04
CA GLU A 77 0.19 31.77 47.44
C GLU A 77 1.39 31.08 48.11
N PRO A 78 2.66 31.40 47.74
CA PRO A 78 3.14 32.59 47.02
C PRO A 78 3.36 32.43 45.51
N HIS A 79 3.01 31.29 44.89
CA HIS A 79 3.23 31.05 43.45
C HIS A 79 2.39 31.96 42.57
N ARG A 80 1.15 32.23 42.99
CA ARG A 80 0.22 33.13 42.29
C ARG A 80 0.79 34.53 42.09
N ASP A 81 1.36 35.13 43.13
CA ASP A 81 1.94 36.48 43.05
C ASP A 81 3.17 36.53 42.14
N GLN A 82 3.99 35.47 42.18
CA GLN A 82 5.17 35.37 41.33
C GLN A 82 4.79 35.24 39.86
N MET A 83 3.83 34.36 39.56
CA MET A 83 3.30 34.24 38.20
C MET A 83 2.65 35.55 37.74
N ARG A 84 1.88 36.24 38.58
CA ARG A 84 1.28 37.54 38.24
C ARG A 84 2.32 38.56 37.78
N HIS A 85 3.46 38.67 38.48
CA HIS A 85 4.52 39.58 38.05
C HIS A 85 5.12 39.23 36.68
N LEU A 86 5.25 37.94 36.36
CA LEU A 86 5.73 37.50 35.04
C LEU A 86 4.70 37.81 33.96
N THR A 87 3.45 37.42 34.22
CA THR A 87 2.37 37.46 33.24
C THR A 87 1.90 38.89 33.00
N ASP A 88 1.90 39.76 34.01
CA ASP A 88 1.59 41.19 33.85
C ASP A 88 2.57 41.86 32.89
N TRP A 89 3.86 41.45 32.93
CA TRP A 89 4.85 41.93 31.98
C TRP A 89 4.56 41.41 30.57
N ILE A 90 4.30 40.11 30.41
CA ILE A 90 3.97 39.51 29.11
C ILE A 90 2.69 40.14 28.54
N GLU A 91 1.64 40.30 29.34
CA GLU A 91 0.37 40.91 28.94
C GLU A 91 0.54 42.38 28.57
N LYS A 92 1.34 43.15 29.34
CA LYS A 92 1.61 44.55 29.00
C LYS A 92 2.34 44.70 27.66
N SER A 93 3.24 43.76 27.33
CA SER A 93 4.02 43.78 26.09
C SER A 93 3.27 43.16 24.90
N CYS A 94 2.49 42.10 25.12
CA CYS A 94 1.99 41.23 24.05
C CYS A 94 0.45 41.12 23.95
N SER A 95 -0.33 41.58 24.93
CA SER A 95 -1.80 41.44 24.93
C SER A 95 -2.46 41.93 23.64
N ARG A 96 -2.07 43.11 23.16
CA ARG A 96 -2.60 43.68 21.91
C ARG A 96 -2.29 42.83 20.69
N LEU A 97 -1.10 42.25 20.63
CA LEU A 97 -0.70 41.34 19.54
C LEU A 97 -1.49 40.04 19.60
N TYR A 98 -1.69 39.50 20.80
CA TYR A 98 -2.46 38.29 21.03
C TYR A 98 -3.93 38.45 20.62
N THR A 99 -4.57 39.54 21.06
CA THR A 99 -5.96 39.84 20.69
C THR A 99 -6.12 40.07 19.19
N GLU A 100 -5.18 40.77 18.55
CA GLU A 100 -5.26 40.98 17.09
C GLU A 100 -5.02 39.68 16.32
N ALA A 101 -4.09 38.82 16.78
CA ALA A 101 -3.88 37.51 16.18
C ALA A 101 -5.16 36.64 16.24
N ASP A 102 -5.80 36.54 17.41
CA ASP A 102 -7.06 35.81 17.57
C ASP A 102 -8.15 36.36 16.63
N ARG A 103 -8.29 37.70 16.59
CA ARG A 103 -9.28 38.38 15.72
C ARG A 103 -9.04 38.09 14.25
N LEU A 104 -7.79 38.08 13.81
CA LEU A 104 -7.44 37.76 12.42
C LEU A 104 -7.77 36.30 12.10
N PHE A 105 -7.42 35.37 12.99
CA PHE A 105 -7.67 33.94 12.81
C PHE A 105 -9.16 33.58 12.78
N GLU A 106 -9.97 34.22 13.62
CA GLU A 106 -11.44 34.07 13.59
C GLU A 106 -12.05 34.48 12.24
N ASN A 107 -11.43 35.44 11.56
CA ASN A 107 -11.83 35.89 10.23
C ASN A 107 -11.14 35.12 9.09
N GLY A 108 -10.35 34.10 9.38
CA GLY A 108 -9.60 33.33 8.38
C GLY A 108 -8.44 34.10 7.75
N LEU A 109 -7.94 35.15 8.41
CA LEU A 109 -6.84 36.00 7.93
C LEU A 109 -5.60 35.83 8.80
N VAL A 110 -4.42 36.12 8.25
CA VAL A 110 -3.16 36.22 8.98
C VAL A 110 -2.34 37.39 8.47
N SER A 111 -1.66 38.09 9.39
CA SER A 111 -0.70 39.14 9.06
C SER A 111 0.72 38.68 9.41
N THR A 112 1.74 39.37 8.88
CA THR A 112 3.16 39.09 9.21
C THR A 112 3.43 39.11 10.73
N LEU A 113 2.70 39.96 11.48
CA LEU A 113 2.83 40.06 12.93
C LEU A 113 2.10 38.94 13.69
N ALA A 114 0.98 38.45 13.14
CA ALA A 114 0.21 37.36 13.73
C ALA A 114 0.78 35.97 13.36
N MET A 115 1.61 35.88 12.32
CA MET A 115 2.16 34.61 11.79
C MET A 115 2.82 33.70 12.84
N PRO A 116 3.63 34.20 13.80
CA PRO A 116 4.22 33.37 14.85
C PRO A 116 3.22 32.64 15.74
N PHE A 117 1.95 33.09 15.76
CA PHE A 117 0.85 32.51 16.54
C PHE A 117 -0.05 31.57 15.74
N LEU A 118 0.11 31.53 14.40
CA LEU A 118 -0.72 30.72 13.52
C LEU A 118 -0.41 29.22 13.67
N PHE A 119 0.87 28.87 13.81
CA PHE A 119 1.31 27.48 13.94
C PHE A 119 1.68 27.19 15.38
N LEU A 120 0.89 26.36 16.04
CA LEU A 120 1.15 25.97 17.41
C LEU A 120 2.10 24.77 17.47
N PRO A 121 2.91 24.64 18.52
CA PRO A 121 3.74 23.47 18.75
C PRO A 121 2.88 22.20 18.78
N GLU A 122 3.40 21.11 18.23
CA GLU A 122 2.71 19.80 18.16
C GLU A 122 1.36 19.83 17.41
N GLU A 123 1.09 20.90 16.65
CA GLU A 123 -0.07 20.99 15.75
C GLU A 123 0.25 20.33 14.39
N VAL A 124 -0.75 19.68 13.80
CA VAL A 124 -0.64 19.12 12.44
C VAL A 124 -0.88 20.22 11.40
N VAL A 125 -0.02 20.28 10.40
CA VAL A 125 -0.07 21.16 9.25
C VAL A 125 -0.19 20.32 7.99
N VAL A 126 -0.97 20.82 7.03
CA VAL A 126 -1.24 20.15 5.76
C VAL A 126 -1.00 21.11 4.59
N PRO A 127 -0.55 20.61 3.43
CA PRO A 127 -0.47 21.42 2.22
C PRO A 127 -1.88 21.77 1.72
N LYS A 128 -1.99 22.89 1.02
CA LYS A 128 -3.27 23.46 0.56
C LYS A 128 -3.99 22.57 -0.46
N VAL A 129 -3.32 22.17 -1.53
CA VAL A 129 -3.86 21.29 -2.57
C VAL A 129 -2.68 20.61 -3.27
N ASP A 130 -2.44 19.35 -2.95
CA ASP A 130 -1.77 18.38 -3.81
C ASP A 130 -2.53 17.06 -3.68
N ASP A 131 -2.55 16.26 -4.75
CA ASP A 131 -3.12 14.90 -4.79
C ASP A 131 -2.57 14.01 -3.66
N THR A 132 -1.41 14.36 -3.11
CA THR A 132 -0.69 13.64 -2.05
C THR A 132 -0.64 14.43 -0.74
N THR A 133 -1.80 14.86 -0.24
CA THR A 133 -1.91 15.64 1.01
C THR A 133 -1.22 14.91 2.18
N GLN A 134 -0.06 15.37 2.62
CA GLN A 134 0.76 14.79 3.70
C GLN A 134 0.65 15.63 4.98
N GLY A 135 0.56 14.99 6.14
CA GLY A 135 0.59 15.67 7.44
C GLY A 135 2.01 15.94 7.95
N TYR A 136 2.19 17.08 8.60
CA TYR A 136 3.44 17.49 9.26
C TYR A 136 3.14 17.99 10.67
N ILE A 137 3.94 17.66 11.68
CA ILE A 137 3.79 18.17 13.06
C ILE A 137 4.82 19.25 13.33
N VAL A 138 4.43 20.36 13.95
CA VAL A 138 5.30 21.52 14.23
C VAL A 138 6.18 21.29 15.46
N GLU A 139 7.50 21.57 15.38
CA GLU A 139 8.48 21.38 16.48
C GLU A 139 8.96 22.68 17.16
N VAL A 140 8.77 23.86 16.55
CA VAL A 140 9.08 25.24 17.05
C VAL A 140 10.57 25.70 16.91
N PRO A 141 10.87 27.02 16.75
CA PRO A 141 10.02 28.14 16.32
C PRO A 141 10.13 28.46 14.82
N ILE A 142 9.13 29.19 14.34
CA ILE A 142 8.98 29.68 12.96
C ILE A 142 10.07 30.72 12.66
N SER A 143 10.83 30.54 11.57
CA SER A 143 11.64 31.62 11.00
C SER A 143 10.74 32.48 10.09
N LYS A 144 11.13 33.71 9.75
CA LYS A 144 10.27 34.70 9.06
C LYS A 144 9.43 34.13 7.88
N GLU A 145 9.90 33.08 7.20
CA GLU A 145 9.22 32.45 6.05
C GLU A 145 9.17 30.90 6.08
N GLU A 146 9.72 30.23 7.12
CA GLU A 146 9.82 28.77 7.20
C GLU A 146 9.34 28.20 8.54
N VAL A 147 8.65 27.06 8.51
CA VAL A 147 8.28 26.29 9.70
C VAL A 147 9.02 24.95 9.72
N THR A 148 9.72 24.68 10.83
CA THR A 148 10.34 23.36 11.06
C THR A 148 9.29 22.37 11.55
N CYS A 149 9.11 21.30 10.79
CA CYS A 149 8.13 20.26 11.09
C CYS A 149 8.74 18.85 11.01
N ARG A 150 8.13 17.90 11.72
CA ARG A 150 8.40 16.47 11.62
C ARG A 150 7.33 15.77 10.79
N THR A 151 7.72 14.81 9.95
CA THR A 151 6.79 13.93 9.23
C THR A 151 7.24 12.48 9.28
N GLY A 152 6.30 11.55 9.12
CA GLY A 152 6.57 10.12 9.04
C GLY A 152 7.28 9.78 7.73
N SER A 153 8.26 8.88 7.81
CA SER A 153 8.91 8.32 6.63
C SER A 153 8.66 6.81 6.55
N HIS A 154 8.72 6.25 5.35
CA HIS A 154 8.67 4.80 5.13
C HIS A 154 9.70 4.06 5.98
N THR A 155 10.88 4.64 6.13
CA THR A 155 11.98 4.13 6.96
C THR A 155 11.73 4.20 8.46
N SER A 156 10.78 5.05 8.91
CA SER A 156 10.53 5.33 10.32
C SER A 156 9.53 4.44 11.01
N LEU A 157 8.86 3.53 10.29
CA LEU A 157 7.90 2.60 10.89
C LEU A 157 8.53 1.65 11.94
N ASP A 158 9.86 1.55 11.97
CA ASP A 158 10.61 0.60 12.79
C ASP A 158 11.85 1.21 13.48
N ASN A 159 11.69 2.36 14.14
CA ASN A 159 12.64 2.94 15.13
C ASN A 159 13.67 3.98 14.68
N LYS A 160 13.59 4.60 13.50
CA LYS A 160 14.50 5.73 13.23
C LYS A 160 14.00 6.65 12.11
N ILE A 161 14.05 7.95 12.41
CA ILE A 161 13.98 9.09 11.49
C ILE A 161 12.55 9.55 11.16
N GLN A 162 11.94 10.23 12.13
CA GLN A 162 11.07 11.36 11.76
C GLN A 162 11.91 12.29 10.89
N ARG A 163 11.44 12.57 9.67
CA ARG A 163 12.15 13.49 8.79
C ARG A 163 11.82 14.90 9.27
N CYS A 164 12.82 15.63 9.75
CA CYS A 164 12.69 17.07 9.94
C CYS A 164 12.67 17.73 8.55
N SER A 165 11.55 18.35 8.23
CA SER A 165 11.32 19.07 6.98
C SER A 165 11.09 20.55 7.32
N LYS A 166 11.77 21.43 6.58
CA LYS A 166 11.45 22.86 6.61
C LYS A 166 10.39 23.12 5.55
N LEU A 167 9.22 23.60 5.97
CA LEU A 167 8.11 23.92 5.08
C LEU A 167 8.13 25.41 4.77
N TYR A 168 8.12 25.74 3.48
CA TYR A 168 7.99 27.10 3.00
C TYR A 168 6.53 27.53 3.05
N LEU A 169 6.29 28.71 3.63
CA LEU A 169 4.94 29.26 3.79
C LEU A 169 4.42 29.96 2.51
N GLY A 170 5.32 30.22 1.54
CA GLY A 170 4.96 30.69 0.20
C GLY A 170 4.43 32.12 0.17
N LEU A 171 5.09 33.05 0.85
CA LEU A 171 4.64 34.44 0.97
C LEU A 171 5.54 35.39 0.18
N ASP A 172 4.94 36.14 -0.75
CA ASP A 172 5.58 37.32 -1.33
C ASP A 172 5.35 38.48 -0.34
N THR A 173 6.34 38.78 0.50
CA THR A 173 6.21 39.72 1.62
C THR A 173 6.18 41.20 1.20
N SER A 174 5.78 41.49 -0.04
CA SER A 174 6.02 42.80 -0.65
C SER A 174 4.92 43.83 -0.41
N ASP A 175 3.62 43.50 -0.20
CA ASP A 175 2.60 44.57 -0.03
C ASP A 175 1.26 44.21 0.68
N GLN A 176 1.03 42.98 1.16
CA GLN A 176 -0.26 42.62 1.79
C GLN A 176 -0.22 42.70 3.32
N THR A 177 -1.08 43.55 3.90
CA THR A 177 -1.23 43.70 5.36
C THR A 177 -1.94 42.51 6.01
N ASN A 178 -2.83 41.83 5.28
CA ASN A 178 -3.56 40.63 5.71
C ASN A 178 -3.67 39.65 4.54
N ILE A 179 -3.41 38.38 4.80
CA ILE A 179 -3.42 37.27 3.84
C ILE A 179 -4.48 36.27 4.26
N ASN A 180 -5.21 35.68 3.32
CA ASN A 180 -6.17 34.62 3.66
C ASN A 180 -5.41 33.35 4.07
N ILE A 181 -5.75 32.74 5.20
CA ILE A 181 -5.11 31.50 5.67
C ILE A 181 -5.30 30.38 4.63
N ALA A 182 -6.41 30.38 3.89
CA ALA A 182 -6.65 29.44 2.79
C ALA A 182 -5.77 29.69 1.56
N GLU A 183 -5.01 30.79 1.50
CA GLU A 183 -4.05 31.09 0.43
C GLU A 183 -2.64 30.59 0.70
N LEU A 184 -2.33 30.25 1.95
CA LEU A 184 -1.03 29.71 2.34
C LEU A 184 -0.73 28.37 1.66
N ALA A 185 0.53 28.12 1.34
CA ALA A 185 0.97 26.82 0.82
C ALA A 185 0.72 25.69 1.83
N HIS A 186 0.86 26.00 3.12
CA HIS A 186 0.66 25.10 4.24
C HIS A 186 -0.24 25.75 5.28
N LEU A 187 -1.27 25.02 5.73
CA LEU A 187 -2.21 25.50 6.72
C LEU A 187 -2.29 24.58 7.94
N PRO A 188 -2.50 25.11 9.16
CA PRO A 188 -2.83 24.29 10.31
C PRO A 188 -4.11 23.50 10.07
N LEU A 189 -4.14 22.23 10.49
CA LEU A 189 -5.26 21.30 10.28
C LEU A 189 -6.58 21.81 10.88
N ARG A 190 -6.54 22.73 11.85
CA ARG A 190 -7.74 23.39 12.41
C ARG A 190 -8.48 24.30 11.40
N PHE A 191 -7.80 24.76 10.36
CA PHE A 191 -8.39 25.55 9.27
C PHE A 191 -8.65 24.71 8.00
N SER A 192 -8.39 23.40 8.05
CA SER A 192 -8.64 22.47 6.95
C SER A 192 -10.03 21.82 7.05
N SER A 193 -10.48 21.15 5.99
CA SER A 193 -11.75 20.44 5.98
C SER A 193 -11.73 19.21 6.90
N ILE A 194 -12.91 18.81 7.38
CA ILE A 194 -13.07 17.58 8.18
C ILE A 194 -12.68 16.32 7.37
N ASP A 195 -12.80 16.39 6.05
CA ASP A 195 -12.47 15.30 5.14
C ASP A 195 -10.97 15.01 5.13
N VAL A 196 -10.13 16.06 5.11
CA VAL A 196 -8.66 15.92 5.18
C VAL A 196 -8.25 15.28 6.50
N ARG A 197 -8.85 15.70 7.61
CA ARG A 197 -8.60 15.09 8.93
C ARG A 197 -8.98 13.61 8.95
N THR A 198 -10.14 13.28 8.40
CA THR A 198 -10.65 11.90 8.32
C THR A 198 -9.74 11.04 7.45
N MET A 199 -9.32 11.58 6.31
CA MET A 199 -8.39 10.93 5.38
C MET A 199 -7.05 10.64 6.05
N LEU A 200 -6.38 11.64 6.65
CA LEU A 200 -5.08 11.45 7.32
C LEU A 200 -5.16 10.44 8.47
N THR A 201 -6.25 10.48 9.25
CA THR A 201 -6.48 9.52 10.33
C THR A 201 -6.67 8.11 9.78
N ARG A 202 -7.45 7.96 8.70
CA ARG A 202 -7.69 6.67 8.04
C ARG A 202 -6.38 6.12 7.46
N ARG A 203 -5.62 6.95 6.74
CA ARG A 203 -4.31 6.61 6.17
C ARG A 203 -3.35 6.13 7.25
N GLY A 204 -3.23 6.86 8.35
CA GLY A 204 -2.38 6.46 9.48
C GLY A 204 -2.75 5.11 10.08
N LYS A 205 -4.04 4.82 10.23
CA LYS A 205 -4.51 3.49 10.67
C LYS A 205 -4.17 2.39 9.67
N LEU A 206 -4.36 2.63 8.37
CA LEU A 206 -4.03 1.68 7.31
C LEU A 206 -2.52 1.42 7.25
N ALA A 207 -1.72 2.48 7.22
CA ALA A 207 -0.26 2.40 7.23
C ALA A 207 0.26 1.68 8.48
N TRP A 208 -0.33 1.92 9.65
CA TRP A 208 -0.01 1.19 10.88
C TRP A 208 -0.30 -0.31 10.76
N ALA A 209 -1.45 -0.68 10.21
CA ALA A 209 -1.80 -2.08 9.97
C ALA A 209 -0.83 -2.74 8.98
N CYS A 210 -0.39 -2.02 7.96
CA CYS A 210 0.58 -2.47 6.95
C CYS A 210 2.03 -2.51 7.46
N ARG A 211 2.32 -2.10 8.70
CA ARG A 211 3.62 -2.32 9.35
C ARG A 211 3.93 -3.80 9.48
N GLN A 212 2.91 -4.57 9.84
CA GLN A 212 2.99 -6.02 9.93
C GLN A 212 2.64 -6.64 8.58
N ARG A 213 2.99 -7.92 8.42
CA ARG A 213 2.66 -8.72 7.23
C ARG A 213 1.17 -8.63 6.94
N ASN A 214 0.82 -7.94 5.85
CA ASN A 214 -0.56 -7.76 5.46
C ASN A 214 -0.71 -7.89 3.94
N LEU A 215 -1.60 -8.77 3.51
CA LEU A 215 -1.96 -8.90 2.10
C LEU A 215 -3.08 -7.91 1.80
N VAL A 216 -2.84 -7.01 0.85
CA VAL A 216 -3.77 -5.95 0.48
C VAL A 216 -4.09 -5.98 -1.01
N SER A 217 -5.25 -5.44 -1.36
CA SER A 217 -5.58 -5.11 -2.74
C SER A 217 -5.39 -3.62 -2.97
N HIS A 218 -4.82 -3.26 -4.11
CA HIS A 218 -4.61 -1.88 -4.52
C HIS A 218 -5.34 -1.63 -5.84
N TYR A 219 -6.05 -0.52 -5.92
CA TYR A 219 -6.74 -0.08 -7.14
C TYR A 219 -5.90 0.98 -7.82
N GLY A 220 -5.23 0.59 -8.91
CA GLY A 220 -4.46 1.51 -9.75
C GLY A 220 -5.16 1.75 -11.10
N GLU A 221 -5.10 2.99 -11.58
CA GLU A 221 -5.40 3.32 -12.97
C GLU A 221 -4.07 3.36 -13.75
N GLU A 222 -3.73 2.26 -14.43
CA GLU A 222 -2.64 2.26 -15.42
C GLU A 222 -3.25 2.36 -16.83
N ASN A 223 -2.89 3.40 -17.58
CA ASN A 223 -3.32 3.61 -18.97
C ASN A 223 -4.85 3.60 -19.17
N GLY A 224 -5.62 4.10 -18.20
CA GLY A 224 -7.09 4.15 -18.28
C GLY A 224 -7.78 2.80 -18.06
N VAL A 225 -7.06 1.78 -17.61
CA VAL A 225 -7.61 0.47 -17.23
C VAL A 225 -7.46 0.29 -15.73
N PHE A 226 -8.60 0.23 -15.02
CA PHE A 226 -8.62 -0.12 -13.61
C PHE A 226 -8.16 -1.55 -13.42
N ARG A 227 -7.02 -1.74 -12.75
CA ARG A 227 -6.53 -3.05 -12.34
C ARG A 227 -6.55 -3.17 -10.83
N LYS A 228 -7.16 -4.25 -10.35
CA LYS A 228 -7.09 -4.68 -8.96
C LYS A 228 -5.87 -5.58 -8.82
N GLU A 229 -4.81 -5.04 -8.26
CA GLU A 229 -3.57 -5.77 -8.02
C GLU A 229 -3.46 -6.15 -6.54
N ARG A 230 -2.65 -7.17 -6.25
CA ARG A 230 -2.43 -7.65 -4.88
C ARG A 230 -1.00 -7.41 -4.47
N TYR A 231 -0.84 -6.76 -3.33
CA TYR A 231 0.45 -6.43 -2.76
C TYR A 231 0.60 -7.12 -1.40
N MET A 232 1.79 -7.64 -1.13
CA MET A 232 2.17 -8.03 0.22
C MET A 232 2.94 -6.87 0.88
N MET A 233 2.37 -6.32 1.95
CA MET A 233 3.03 -5.33 2.78
C MET A 233 3.84 -6.07 3.84
N ASP A 234 5.17 -6.05 3.72
CA ASP A 234 6.09 -6.66 4.71
C ASP A 234 7.39 -5.87 4.76
N PHE A 235 7.40 -4.83 5.58
CA PHE A 235 8.55 -3.94 5.68
C PHE A 235 9.78 -4.62 6.30
N ALA A 236 9.57 -5.61 7.18
CA ALA A 236 10.64 -6.38 7.79
C ALA A 236 11.38 -7.21 6.73
N THR A 237 10.64 -7.89 5.86
CA THR A 237 11.23 -8.66 4.75
C THR A 237 11.88 -7.75 3.71
N TYR A 238 11.26 -6.60 3.37
CA TYR A 238 11.88 -5.60 2.50
C TYR A 238 13.25 -5.16 3.04
N LYS A 239 13.34 -4.86 4.34
CA LYS A 239 14.60 -4.47 4.98
C LYS A 239 15.67 -5.55 4.88
N GLN A 240 15.32 -6.80 5.15
CA GLN A 240 16.28 -7.91 5.08
C GLN A 240 16.84 -8.11 3.67
N GLN A 241 16.04 -7.85 2.62
CA GLN A 241 16.47 -8.00 1.24
C GLN A 241 17.26 -6.80 0.70
N HIS A 242 16.99 -5.58 1.19
CA HIS A 242 17.52 -4.35 0.61
C HIS A 242 18.49 -3.55 1.50
N TYR A 243 18.57 -3.81 2.80
CA TYR A 243 19.53 -3.14 3.68
C TYR A 243 20.72 -4.04 3.99
N GLN A 244 21.90 -3.68 3.47
CA GLN A 244 23.15 -4.28 3.93
C GLN A 244 23.63 -3.59 5.22
N PRO A 245 24.26 -4.31 6.17
CA PRO A 245 24.80 -3.72 7.41
C PRO A 245 25.77 -2.54 7.17
N SER A 246 26.41 -2.48 6.00
CA SER A 246 27.34 -1.43 5.56
C SER A 246 26.68 -0.08 5.25
N ASP A 247 25.41 -0.04 4.84
CA ASP A 247 24.71 1.19 4.44
C ASP A 247 24.31 2.09 5.63
N SER A 248 24.61 1.65 6.86
CA SER A 248 24.34 2.41 8.08
C SER A 248 25.34 3.56 8.33
N LYS A 249 26.44 3.65 7.58
CA LYS A 249 27.53 4.61 7.85
C LYS A 249 27.67 5.79 6.88
N GLU A 250 27.04 5.78 5.72
CA GLU A 250 27.36 6.78 4.66
C GLU A 250 26.24 7.77 4.31
N ARG A 251 25.10 7.77 5.03
CA ARG A 251 24.14 8.89 4.99
C ARG A 251 24.16 9.75 6.25
N ASP A 252 25.21 9.61 7.07
CA ASP A 252 25.46 10.46 8.24
C ASP A 252 26.35 11.65 7.83
N GLY A 253 25.85 12.43 6.88
CA GLY A 253 26.45 13.70 6.46
C GLY A 253 25.96 14.83 7.36
N SER A 254 26.72 15.08 8.43
CA SER A 254 26.73 16.30 9.25
C SER A 254 25.39 16.78 9.83
N PHE A 255 25.02 16.34 11.02
CA PHE A 255 24.53 17.23 12.08
C PHE A 255 24.82 16.60 13.45
N HIS A 256 25.79 17.19 14.14
CA HIS A 256 26.06 16.94 15.55
C HIS A 256 24.83 17.45 16.34
N ASP A 257 23.99 16.56 16.86
CA ASP A 257 23.17 16.93 18.02
C ASP A 257 22.87 15.70 18.90
N SER A 258 23.70 15.58 19.91
CA SER A 258 23.53 14.68 21.05
C SER A 258 22.23 15.02 21.79
N ALA A 259 21.39 14.00 22.00
CA ALA A 259 20.24 13.94 22.93
C ALA A 259 18.79 14.02 22.39
N ARG A 260 18.51 13.78 21.10
CA ARG A 260 17.12 13.87 20.56
C ARG A 260 16.39 12.58 20.13
N ASN A 261 16.84 11.37 20.46
CA ASN A 261 16.23 10.15 19.90
C ASN A 261 15.82 9.01 20.88
N GLU A 262 15.49 9.32 22.13
CA GLU A 262 15.03 8.29 23.08
C GLU A 262 13.54 8.30 23.41
N VAL A 263 12.85 9.44 23.30
CA VAL A 263 11.46 9.56 23.79
C VAL A 263 10.43 8.85 22.89
N ASN A 264 10.70 8.66 21.59
CA ASN A 264 9.75 8.01 20.66
C ASN A 264 9.94 6.50 20.45
N LYS A 265 10.78 5.83 21.25
CA LYS A 265 10.92 4.36 21.20
C LYS A 265 9.79 3.62 21.93
N ALA A 266 9.10 4.28 22.87
CA ALA A 266 8.06 3.65 23.68
C ALA A 266 6.69 3.63 22.97
N VAL A 267 6.34 4.68 22.24
CA VAL A 267 5.03 4.83 21.56
C VAL A 267 4.88 3.83 20.40
N LEU A 268 5.95 3.57 19.65
CA LEU A 268 5.94 2.63 18.52
C LEU A 268 6.05 1.14 18.94
N ARG A 269 6.32 0.87 20.22
CA ARG A 269 6.33 -0.49 20.82
C ARG A 269 4.99 -0.88 21.44
N GLY A 270 4.01 0.03 21.45
CA GLY A 270 2.63 -0.33 21.79
C GLY A 270 2.02 -1.22 20.71
N ASP A 271 1.14 -2.13 21.10
CA ASP A 271 0.37 -2.96 20.16
C ASP A 271 -0.68 -2.13 19.39
N GLY A 272 -1.09 -0.98 19.95
CA GLY A 272 -2.08 -0.08 19.36
C GLY A 272 -1.47 0.99 18.44
N PRO A 273 -2.25 1.55 17.49
CA PRO A 273 -1.81 2.66 16.67
C PRO A 273 -1.47 3.89 17.53
N PRO A 274 -0.50 4.72 17.10
CA PRO A 274 -0.17 5.95 17.80
C PRO A 274 -1.41 6.86 17.90
N GLN A 275 -1.46 7.69 18.92
CA GLN A 275 -2.56 8.64 19.11
C GLN A 275 -2.41 9.87 18.22
N THR A 276 -3.46 10.69 18.13
CA THR A 276 -3.37 12.01 17.50
C THR A 276 -2.40 12.88 18.32
N PRO A 277 -1.49 13.67 17.70
CA PRO A 277 -1.38 13.99 16.27
C PRO A 277 -0.53 13.03 15.43
N GLU A 278 0.20 12.10 16.04
CA GLU A 278 1.23 11.28 15.37
C GLU A 278 0.69 10.34 14.29
N ILE A 279 -0.55 9.85 14.45
CA ILE A 279 -1.18 9.02 13.43
C ILE A 279 -1.42 9.76 12.10
N MET A 280 -1.52 11.10 12.12
CA MET A 280 -1.86 11.89 10.94
C MET A 280 -0.66 12.23 10.05
N VAL A 281 0.56 11.88 10.46
CA VAL A 281 1.78 12.20 9.70
C VAL A 281 2.40 11.00 8.98
N PHE A 282 1.68 9.88 8.90
CA PHE A 282 2.14 8.71 8.16
C PHE A 282 2.30 9.01 6.66
N PRO A 283 3.26 8.38 5.98
CA PRO A 283 3.49 8.61 4.55
C PRO A 283 2.29 8.17 3.70
N HIS A 284 2.06 8.87 2.59
CA HIS A 284 1.02 8.53 1.60
C HIS A 284 1.33 7.23 0.84
N THR A 285 2.60 6.93 0.59
CA THR A 285 3.03 5.66 0.01
C THR A 285 3.62 4.72 1.05
N MET A 286 3.67 3.42 0.76
CA MET A 286 4.48 2.40 1.45
C MET A 286 5.06 1.37 0.48
N MET A 287 6.26 0.85 0.78
CA MET A 287 6.82 -0.28 0.01
C MET A 287 5.96 -1.54 0.17
N GLY A 288 5.49 -2.08 -0.95
CA GLY A 288 4.77 -3.35 -1.04
C GLY A 288 5.32 -4.23 -2.15
N TYR A 289 5.20 -5.55 -1.99
CA TYR A 289 5.62 -6.50 -3.00
C TYR A 289 4.45 -6.86 -3.93
N ASP A 290 4.55 -6.49 -5.20
CA ASP A 290 3.63 -6.89 -6.26
C ASP A 290 3.76 -8.40 -6.50
N LEU A 291 2.70 -9.14 -6.17
CA LEU A 291 2.68 -10.61 -6.29
C LEU A 291 2.53 -11.11 -7.73
N GLN A 292 2.12 -10.24 -8.66
CA GLN A 292 1.98 -10.60 -10.06
C GLN A 292 3.30 -10.36 -10.81
N GLN A 293 3.98 -9.25 -10.52
CA GLN A 293 5.24 -8.90 -11.18
C GLN A 293 6.49 -9.31 -10.40
N ASN A 294 6.31 -9.83 -9.17
CA ASN A 294 7.38 -10.25 -8.27
C ASN A 294 8.40 -9.14 -7.95
N LYS A 295 7.92 -7.91 -7.75
CA LYS A 295 8.76 -6.72 -7.54
C LYS A 295 8.25 -5.86 -6.40
N TRP A 296 9.18 -5.27 -5.66
CA TRP A 296 8.87 -4.22 -4.68
C TRP A 296 8.52 -2.91 -5.41
N ARG A 297 7.42 -2.27 -5.02
CA ARG A 297 6.92 -1.01 -5.57
C ARG A 297 6.40 -0.10 -4.46
N ASP A 298 6.37 1.20 -4.73
CA ASP A 298 5.64 2.17 -3.90
C ASP A 298 4.14 1.98 -4.11
N VAL A 299 3.42 1.67 -3.03
CA VAL A 299 1.97 1.46 -3.00
C VAL A 299 1.32 2.66 -2.33
N ASP A 300 0.31 3.26 -2.96
CA ASP A 300 -0.47 4.33 -2.35
C ASP A 300 -1.41 3.76 -1.28
N ILE A 301 -1.22 4.19 -0.03
CA ILE A 301 -1.99 3.70 1.12
C ILE A 301 -3.45 4.14 1.07
N ASP A 302 -3.76 5.25 0.41
CA ASP A 302 -5.14 5.74 0.32
C ASP A 302 -6.00 4.85 -0.59
N LEU A 303 -5.36 4.15 -1.53
CA LEU A 303 -5.98 3.23 -2.50
C LEU A 303 -5.94 1.76 -2.04
N VAL A 304 -5.39 1.50 -0.86
CA VAL A 304 -5.32 0.15 -0.25
C VAL A 304 -6.67 -0.26 0.33
N GLN A 305 -7.04 -1.52 0.06
CA GLN A 305 -8.23 -2.17 0.58
C GLN A 305 -7.95 -3.61 1.01
N ASN A 306 -8.87 -4.18 1.78
CA ASN A 306 -8.85 -5.59 2.13
C ASN A 306 -9.05 -6.47 0.89
N VAL A 307 -8.41 -7.63 0.88
CA VAL A 307 -8.51 -8.57 -0.23
C VAL A 307 -9.90 -9.20 -0.29
N SER A 308 -10.56 -9.06 -1.44
CA SER A 308 -11.78 -9.80 -1.77
C SER A 308 -11.40 -11.14 -2.41
N TRP A 309 -11.61 -12.23 -1.69
CA TRP A 309 -11.33 -13.58 -2.16
C TRP A 309 -12.49 -14.13 -3.00
N ASN A 310 -12.21 -14.60 -4.21
CA ASN A 310 -13.23 -15.18 -5.09
C ASN A 310 -13.25 -16.72 -4.98
N LYS A 311 -13.80 -17.22 -3.88
CA LYS A 311 -13.90 -18.67 -3.59
C LYS A 311 -14.73 -19.45 -4.61
N GLN A 312 -15.64 -18.78 -5.33
CA GLN A 312 -16.49 -19.40 -6.35
C GLN A 312 -15.71 -19.79 -7.62
N THR A 313 -14.55 -19.19 -7.86
CA THR A 313 -13.70 -19.50 -9.02
C THR A 313 -13.38 -20.99 -9.10
N PHE A 314 -13.14 -21.63 -7.95
CA PHE A 314 -12.85 -23.05 -7.87
C PHE A 314 -14.01 -23.94 -8.32
N ASP A 315 -15.24 -23.52 -8.04
CA ASP A 315 -16.44 -24.29 -8.38
C ASP A 315 -16.68 -24.30 -9.91
N TYR A 316 -16.27 -23.21 -10.58
CA TYR A 316 -16.36 -23.05 -12.04
C TYR A 316 -15.28 -23.79 -12.83
N LEU A 317 -14.26 -24.36 -12.18
CA LEU A 317 -13.22 -25.13 -12.86
C LEU A 317 -13.82 -26.32 -13.60
N ALA A 318 -13.36 -26.56 -14.82
CA ALA A 318 -13.82 -27.65 -15.68
C ALA A 318 -13.16 -29.01 -15.34
N ILE A 319 -13.03 -29.31 -14.06
CA ILE A 319 -12.51 -30.58 -13.53
C ILE A 319 -13.67 -31.42 -12.99
N ASP A 320 -13.53 -32.74 -12.99
CA ASP A 320 -14.44 -33.65 -12.29
C ASP A 320 -14.45 -33.40 -10.77
N GLU A 321 -15.54 -33.80 -10.11
CA GLU A 321 -15.71 -33.50 -8.68
C GLU A 321 -14.71 -34.30 -7.81
N GLU A 322 -14.35 -35.53 -8.19
CA GLU A 322 -13.33 -36.32 -7.48
C GLU A 322 -11.96 -35.60 -7.48
N GLY A 323 -11.54 -35.09 -8.64
CA GLY A 323 -10.31 -34.32 -8.78
C GLY A 323 -10.33 -33.00 -8.00
N LYS A 324 -11.48 -32.31 -7.98
CA LYS A 324 -11.66 -31.09 -7.18
C LYS A 324 -11.55 -31.39 -5.68
N ASP A 325 -12.23 -32.42 -5.20
CA ASP A 325 -12.23 -32.82 -3.80
C ASP A 325 -10.81 -33.18 -3.33
N LEU A 326 -10.06 -33.93 -4.14
CA LEU A 326 -8.67 -34.29 -3.85
C LEU A 326 -7.76 -33.06 -3.77
N LEU A 327 -7.83 -32.15 -4.76
CA LEU A 327 -7.04 -30.91 -4.76
C LEU A 327 -7.37 -30.02 -3.56
N CYS A 328 -8.66 -29.88 -3.24
CA CYS A 328 -9.10 -29.10 -2.09
C CYS A 328 -8.66 -29.71 -0.76
N ALA A 329 -8.79 -31.03 -0.59
CA ALA A 329 -8.43 -31.71 0.64
C ALA A 329 -6.94 -31.54 0.95
N LEU A 330 -6.06 -31.80 -0.03
CA LEU A 330 -4.61 -31.67 0.15
C LEU A 330 -4.19 -30.22 0.42
N ALA A 331 -4.74 -29.28 -0.34
CA ALA A 331 -4.43 -27.86 -0.17
C ALA A 331 -4.87 -27.32 1.20
N THR A 332 -6.03 -27.78 1.70
CA THR A 332 -6.55 -27.36 3.01
C THR A 332 -5.76 -27.99 4.16
N ASP A 333 -5.50 -29.30 4.08
CA ASP A 333 -4.75 -30.05 5.11
C ASP A 333 -3.32 -29.52 5.30
N SER A 334 -2.64 -29.20 4.20
CA SER A 334 -1.29 -28.60 4.24
C SER A 334 -1.22 -27.23 4.93
N ILE A 335 -2.36 -26.53 5.06
CA ILE A 335 -2.48 -25.24 5.75
C ILE A 335 -2.89 -25.43 7.21
N GLU A 336 -3.80 -26.37 7.49
CA GLU A 336 -4.36 -26.63 8.83
C GLU A 336 -3.39 -27.41 9.73
N SER A 337 -2.64 -28.38 9.20
CA SER A 337 -1.60 -29.16 9.90
C SER A 337 -0.55 -28.31 10.64
N LYS A 338 -0.36 -27.05 10.26
CA LYS A 338 0.56 -26.11 10.92
C LYS A 338 -0.10 -25.22 11.98
N GLN A 339 -1.43 -25.14 12.04
CA GLN A 339 -2.14 -24.39 13.08
C GLN A 339 -2.32 -25.20 14.37
N SER A 340 -2.30 -26.54 14.28
CA SER A 340 -2.51 -27.46 15.39
C SER A 340 -1.23 -27.96 16.08
N ALA A 341 -0.04 -27.73 15.49
CA ALA A 341 1.22 -28.27 15.98
C ALA A 341 2.04 -27.24 16.78
N ASP A 342 1.61 -26.99 18.03
CA ASP A 342 2.38 -26.28 19.06
C ASP A 342 3.37 -27.22 19.80
N SER A 343 3.71 -28.35 19.17
CA SER A 343 4.57 -29.40 19.73
C SER A 343 5.70 -29.74 18.75
N VAL A 344 6.92 -29.52 19.25
CA VAL A 344 8.25 -29.84 18.71
C VAL A 344 8.28 -31.09 17.79
N GLN A 345 7.99 -30.91 16.51
CA GLN A 345 8.65 -31.58 15.39
C GLN A 345 8.24 -30.87 14.09
N ASP A 346 9.23 -30.21 13.50
CA ASP A 346 9.17 -29.30 12.37
C ASP A 346 8.98 -30.06 11.02
N GLU A 347 8.06 -31.03 10.95
CA GLU A 347 7.64 -31.56 9.65
C GLU A 347 6.63 -30.60 9.04
N SER A 348 7.17 -29.53 8.49
CA SER A 348 6.41 -28.64 7.64
C SER A 348 5.73 -29.46 6.53
N SER A 349 4.41 -29.58 6.58
CA SER A 349 3.65 -30.22 5.48
C SER A 349 4.05 -29.57 4.17
N ARG A 350 4.69 -30.38 3.33
CA ARG A 350 5.11 -30.06 1.96
C ARG A 350 3.98 -30.53 1.07
N LEU A 351 3.58 -29.72 0.10
CA LEU A 351 2.61 -30.11 -0.92
C LEU A 351 3.13 -29.71 -2.29
N THR A 352 3.53 -30.68 -3.11
CA THR A 352 3.93 -30.47 -4.49
C THR A 352 2.91 -31.12 -5.42
N ILE A 353 2.17 -30.28 -6.14
CA ILE A 353 1.16 -30.66 -7.12
C ILE A 353 1.70 -30.35 -8.51
N ILE A 354 1.56 -31.29 -9.45
CA ILE A 354 1.81 -31.02 -10.87
C ILE A 354 0.54 -31.12 -11.65
N LEU A 355 0.30 -30.10 -12.46
CA LEU A 355 -0.78 -30.04 -13.42
C LEU A 355 -0.15 -30.22 -14.80
N HIS A 356 -0.41 -31.35 -15.46
CA HIS A 356 0.16 -31.66 -16.77
C HIS A 356 -0.93 -31.99 -17.80
N GLY A 357 -0.74 -31.60 -19.05
CA GLY A 357 -1.73 -31.82 -20.12
C GLY A 357 -1.63 -30.76 -21.22
N GLY A 358 -2.49 -30.85 -22.23
CA GLY A 358 -2.44 -29.94 -23.38
C GLY A 358 -2.57 -28.44 -23.03
N PRO A 359 -2.18 -27.53 -23.93
CA PRO A 359 -2.29 -26.10 -23.72
C PRO A 359 -3.78 -25.66 -23.63
N GLY A 360 -4.07 -24.69 -22.76
CA GLY A 360 -5.41 -24.11 -22.64
C GLY A 360 -6.46 -24.98 -21.92
N THR A 361 -6.05 -26.02 -21.20
CA THR A 361 -6.94 -26.90 -20.40
C THR A 361 -7.30 -26.36 -19.01
N GLY A 362 -6.71 -25.23 -18.60
CA GLY A 362 -7.03 -24.55 -17.33
C GLY A 362 -6.05 -24.79 -16.18
N LYS A 363 -4.87 -25.38 -16.44
CA LYS A 363 -3.83 -25.68 -15.43
C LYS A 363 -3.49 -24.48 -14.54
N THR A 364 -3.06 -23.37 -15.13
CA THR A 364 -2.72 -22.13 -14.41
C THR A 364 -3.91 -21.58 -13.63
N HIS A 365 -5.11 -21.63 -14.23
CA HIS A 365 -6.34 -21.17 -13.58
C HIS A 365 -6.74 -22.01 -12.36
N THR A 366 -6.41 -23.30 -12.36
CA THR A 366 -6.62 -24.18 -11.20
C THR A 366 -5.71 -23.78 -10.05
N ALA A 367 -4.44 -23.45 -10.30
CA ALA A 367 -3.54 -22.97 -9.27
C ALA A 367 -4.04 -21.65 -8.63
N GLU A 368 -4.47 -20.71 -9.47
CA GLU A 368 -5.11 -19.46 -9.02
C GLU A 368 -6.34 -19.72 -8.15
N SER A 369 -7.21 -20.62 -8.61
CA SER A 369 -8.45 -20.97 -7.91
C SER A 369 -8.21 -21.67 -6.57
N ILE A 370 -7.17 -22.50 -6.47
CA ILE A 370 -6.75 -23.11 -5.22
C ILE A 370 -6.33 -22.02 -4.24
N ALA A 371 -5.47 -21.08 -4.65
CA ALA A 371 -5.02 -19.97 -3.81
C ALA A 371 -6.20 -19.10 -3.32
N GLU A 372 -7.19 -18.83 -4.18
CA GLU A 372 -8.43 -18.14 -3.80
C GLU A 372 -9.25 -18.91 -2.76
N LYS A 373 -9.40 -20.23 -2.96
CA LYS A 373 -10.18 -21.11 -2.08
C LYS A 373 -9.57 -21.16 -0.68
N VAL A 374 -8.25 -21.33 -0.60
CA VAL A 374 -7.49 -21.40 0.67
C VAL A 374 -7.13 -20.04 1.26
N GLN A 375 -7.46 -18.95 0.57
CA GLN A 375 -7.21 -17.56 0.99
C GLN A 375 -5.74 -17.28 1.31
N LYS A 376 -4.84 -17.74 0.42
CA LYS A 376 -3.40 -17.52 0.53
C LYS A 376 -2.89 -16.67 -0.64
N PRO A 377 -1.85 -15.84 -0.43
CA PRO A 377 -1.19 -15.15 -1.53
C PRO A 377 -0.71 -16.16 -2.57
N LEU A 378 -0.65 -15.75 -3.84
CA LEU A 378 -0.08 -16.54 -4.93
C LEU A 378 1.14 -15.82 -5.48
N ILE A 379 2.30 -16.46 -5.42
CA ILE A 379 3.50 -16.02 -6.14
C ILE A 379 3.58 -16.84 -7.42
N ARG A 380 3.46 -16.17 -8.57
CA ARG A 380 3.59 -16.81 -9.88
C ARG A 380 4.99 -16.58 -10.42
N VAL A 381 5.73 -17.65 -10.68
CA VAL A 381 7.04 -17.61 -11.32
C VAL A 381 6.89 -18.25 -12.69
N GLU A 382 7.08 -17.46 -13.75
CA GLU A 382 7.13 -17.99 -15.11
C GLU A 382 8.51 -18.60 -15.34
N CYS A 383 8.57 -19.91 -15.55
CA CYS A 383 9.83 -20.64 -15.65
C CYS A 383 10.71 -20.17 -16.82
N ASN A 384 10.09 -19.60 -17.86
CA ASN A 384 10.79 -19.02 -19.00
C ASN A 384 11.57 -17.74 -18.65
N ASP A 385 11.19 -17.03 -17.58
CA ASP A 385 11.80 -15.77 -17.16
C ASP A 385 12.98 -15.94 -16.18
N ILE A 386 13.19 -17.16 -15.69
CA ILE A 386 14.17 -17.46 -14.64
C ILE A 386 15.63 -17.43 -15.16
N GLY A 387 15.81 -17.57 -16.48
CA GLY A 387 17.11 -17.67 -17.15
C GLY A 387 17.56 -19.12 -17.38
N ASN A 388 18.67 -19.28 -18.10
CA ASN A 388 19.21 -20.59 -18.50
C ASN A 388 20.45 -21.02 -17.70
N GLU A 389 20.95 -20.15 -16.81
CA GLU A 389 22.14 -20.43 -16.01
C GLU A 389 21.76 -20.99 -14.62
N PRO A 390 22.42 -22.06 -14.14
CA PRO A 390 22.08 -22.68 -12.85
C PRO A 390 22.11 -21.73 -11.66
N GLN A 391 23.04 -20.76 -11.63
CA GLN A 391 23.12 -19.78 -10.54
C GLN A 391 22.00 -18.73 -10.60
N GLU A 392 21.47 -18.41 -11.78
CA GLU A 392 20.32 -17.51 -11.93
C GLU A 392 19.04 -18.22 -11.48
N VAL A 393 18.86 -19.46 -11.92
CA VAL A 393 17.73 -20.30 -11.51
C VAL A 393 17.69 -20.49 -10.00
N GLN A 394 18.84 -20.82 -9.41
CA GLN A 394 18.93 -20.97 -7.97
C GLN A 394 18.56 -19.68 -7.23
N ARG A 395 19.11 -18.52 -7.63
CA ARG A 395 18.82 -17.24 -6.96
C ARG A 395 17.34 -16.84 -7.03
N HIS A 396 16.71 -17.00 -8.19
CA HIS A 396 15.29 -16.67 -8.36
C HIS A 396 14.39 -17.58 -7.54
N LEU A 397 14.63 -18.91 -7.58
CA LEU A 397 13.85 -19.86 -6.81
C LEU A 397 14.09 -19.73 -5.29
N ASP A 398 15.33 -19.48 -4.86
CA ASP A 398 15.65 -19.21 -3.44
C ASP A 398 14.84 -18.01 -2.93
N SER A 399 14.81 -16.92 -3.70
CA SER A 399 14.01 -15.74 -3.37
C SER A 399 12.52 -16.05 -3.28
N ALA A 400 11.95 -16.69 -4.32
CA ALA A 400 10.53 -17.05 -4.35
C ALA A 400 10.14 -18.01 -3.22
N PHE A 401 10.96 -19.02 -2.94
CA PHE A 401 10.73 -20.00 -1.88
C PHE A 401 10.89 -19.41 -0.48
N TYR A 402 11.85 -18.50 -0.30
CA TYR A 402 12.00 -17.72 0.93
C TYR A 402 10.75 -16.87 1.19
N LEU A 403 10.29 -16.11 0.19
CA LEU A 403 9.07 -15.31 0.28
C LEU A 403 7.84 -16.18 0.53
N GLY A 404 7.72 -17.32 -0.15
CA GLY A 404 6.59 -18.21 0.04
C GLY A 404 6.54 -18.88 1.41
N LYS A 405 7.70 -19.17 2.01
CA LYS A 405 7.77 -19.60 3.42
C LYS A 405 7.40 -18.46 4.37
N ALA A 406 7.93 -17.25 4.15
CA ALA A 406 7.69 -16.10 5.02
C ALA A 406 6.21 -15.67 5.03
N TRP A 407 5.56 -15.70 3.87
CA TRP A 407 4.19 -15.24 3.67
C TRP A 407 3.15 -16.35 3.64
N ARG A 408 3.59 -17.61 3.76
CA ARG A 408 2.73 -18.81 3.66
C ARG A 408 1.88 -18.78 2.38
N CYS A 409 2.53 -18.48 1.26
CA CYS A 409 1.87 -18.36 -0.04
C CYS A 409 1.78 -19.72 -0.75
N VAL A 410 0.91 -19.79 -1.75
CA VAL A 410 1.00 -20.80 -2.80
C VAL A 410 2.02 -20.30 -3.82
N ILE A 411 2.95 -21.16 -4.23
CA ILE A 411 3.91 -20.85 -5.29
C ILE A 411 3.47 -21.58 -6.54
N LEU A 412 3.30 -20.85 -7.63
CA LEU A 412 3.02 -21.39 -8.95
C LEU A 412 4.28 -21.29 -9.80
N LEU A 413 4.84 -22.43 -10.20
CA LEU A 413 5.88 -22.52 -11.22
C LEU A 413 5.21 -22.82 -12.56
N ASP A 414 4.99 -21.77 -13.36
CA ASP A 414 4.20 -21.85 -14.58
C ASP A 414 5.11 -22.17 -15.78
N GLU A 415 4.63 -23.05 -16.67
CA GLU A 415 5.35 -23.48 -17.89
C GLU A 415 6.74 -24.08 -17.62
N ALA A 416 6.83 -24.97 -16.62
CA ALA A 416 8.09 -25.58 -16.19
C ALA A 416 8.66 -26.64 -17.17
N ASP A 417 8.21 -26.69 -18.42
CA ASP A 417 8.53 -27.71 -19.42
C ASP A 417 10.05 -27.93 -19.56
N ALA A 418 10.83 -26.85 -19.54
CA ALA A 418 12.29 -26.91 -19.62
C ALA A 418 12.98 -27.56 -18.42
N PHE A 419 12.34 -27.62 -17.25
CA PHE A 419 12.92 -28.15 -16.01
C PHE A 419 12.46 -29.58 -15.69
N LEU A 420 11.45 -30.09 -16.42
CA LEU A 420 10.83 -31.39 -16.15
C LEU A 420 11.20 -32.49 -17.16
N GLU A 421 11.82 -32.13 -18.28
CA GLU A 421 12.18 -33.10 -19.31
C GLU A 421 13.23 -34.09 -18.83
N GLN A 422 13.20 -35.29 -19.40
CA GLN A 422 14.13 -36.36 -19.10
C GLN A 422 15.59 -35.94 -19.38
N ARG A 423 16.48 -36.25 -18.44
CA ARG A 423 17.92 -35.99 -18.61
C ARG A 423 18.48 -36.80 -19.78
N THR A 424 19.32 -36.17 -20.59
CA THR A 424 20.00 -36.82 -21.71
C THR A 424 21.51 -36.63 -21.61
N ALA A 425 22.30 -37.62 -22.01
CA ALA A 425 23.76 -37.52 -21.98
C ALA A 425 24.31 -36.42 -22.93
N ALA A 426 23.48 -35.97 -23.89
CA ALA A 426 23.83 -34.96 -24.88
C ALA A 426 23.82 -33.53 -24.32
N ASP A 427 23.12 -33.27 -23.22
CA ASP A 427 22.99 -31.91 -22.65
C ASP A 427 23.31 -31.87 -21.13
N PRO A 428 24.61 -31.82 -20.76
CA PRO A 428 25.01 -31.74 -19.35
C PRO A 428 24.60 -30.43 -18.67
N GLY A 429 24.42 -29.33 -19.42
CA GLY A 429 23.99 -28.03 -18.88
C GLY A 429 22.56 -28.10 -18.37
N ARG A 430 21.64 -28.59 -19.21
CA ARG A 430 20.24 -28.82 -18.85
C ARG A 430 20.07 -29.83 -17.72
N ASN A 431 20.85 -30.93 -17.71
CA ASN A 431 20.81 -31.89 -16.61
C ASN A 431 21.18 -31.27 -15.25
N THR A 432 22.09 -30.28 -15.27
CA THR A 432 22.45 -29.51 -14.08
C THR A 432 21.28 -28.64 -13.62
N LEU A 433 20.57 -27.98 -14.54
CA LEU A 433 19.35 -27.21 -14.22
C LEU A 433 18.26 -28.09 -13.60
N VAL A 434 17.97 -29.25 -14.20
CA VAL A 434 17.00 -30.22 -13.67
C VAL A 434 17.41 -30.65 -12.25
N SER A 435 18.70 -30.91 -12.03
CA SER A 435 19.22 -31.31 -10.71
C SER A 435 19.07 -30.21 -9.66
N VAL A 436 19.36 -28.95 -10.03
CA VAL A 436 19.16 -27.78 -9.14
C VAL A 436 17.68 -27.62 -8.83
N PHE A 437 16.81 -27.72 -9.84
CA PHE A 437 15.36 -27.56 -9.69
C PHE A 437 14.76 -28.60 -8.73
N VAL A 438 15.06 -29.89 -8.95
CA VAL A 438 14.59 -30.99 -8.07
C VAL A 438 15.08 -30.75 -6.64
N ARG A 439 16.37 -30.44 -6.44
CA ARG A 439 16.93 -30.16 -5.12
C ARG A 439 16.17 -29.04 -4.41
N MET A 440 15.90 -27.94 -5.10
CA MET A 440 15.19 -26.79 -4.53
C MET A 440 13.76 -27.16 -4.10
N LEU A 441 13.05 -27.95 -4.92
CA LEU A 441 11.71 -28.43 -4.58
C LEU A 441 11.69 -29.35 -3.37
N THR A 442 12.68 -30.24 -3.23
CA THR A 442 12.78 -31.15 -2.07
C THR A 442 12.97 -30.39 -0.76
N HIS A 443 13.69 -29.27 -0.78
CA HIS A 443 13.98 -28.46 0.41
C HIS A 443 12.85 -27.46 0.73
N HIS A 444 11.91 -27.24 -0.19
CA HIS A 444 10.85 -26.28 0.03
C HIS A 444 9.77 -26.80 0.98
N THR A 445 9.32 -25.91 1.86
CA THR A 445 8.29 -26.17 2.86
C THR A 445 7.05 -25.32 2.58
N GLY A 446 5.99 -25.91 2.03
CA GLY A 446 4.79 -25.17 1.63
C GLY A 446 4.08 -25.81 0.43
N ILE A 447 3.17 -25.05 -0.18
CA ILE A 447 2.41 -25.47 -1.36
C ILE A 447 3.09 -24.95 -2.62
N VAL A 448 3.56 -25.88 -3.45
CA VAL A 448 4.10 -25.60 -4.80
C VAL A 448 3.22 -26.30 -5.82
N ILE A 449 2.71 -25.52 -6.77
CA ILE A 449 1.95 -26.00 -7.92
C ILE A 449 2.80 -25.77 -9.16
N ILE A 450 3.00 -26.80 -9.96
CA ILE A 450 3.82 -26.75 -11.16
C ILE A 450 2.92 -27.04 -12.36
N THR A 451 2.99 -26.22 -13.41
CA THR A 451 2.25 -26.47 -14.66
C THR A 451 3.21 -26.88 -15.78
N THR A 452 2.78 -27.85 -16.59
CA THR A 452 3.54 -28.31 -17.76
C THR A 452 2.59 -28.63 -18.90
N SER A 453 3.01 -28.31 -20.12
CA SER A 453 2.28 -28.65 -21.34
C SER A 453 2.72 -29.99 -21.94
N GLN A 454 3.81 -30.56 -21.43
CA GLN A 454 4.29 -31.88 -21.87
C GLN A 454 3.45 -33.02 -21.27
N VAL A 455 3.15 -34.01 -22.11
CA VAL A 455 2.46 -35.26 -21.74
C VAL A 455 3.43 -36.45 -21.89
N GLY A 456 4.73 -36.20 -21.75
CA GLY A 456 5.84 -37.13 -22.06
C GLY A 456 6.57 -37.71 -20.83
N SER A 457 7.80 -38.19 -21.04
CA SER A 457 8.65 -38.76 -19.98
C SER A 457 9.25 -37.67 -19.09
N PHE A 458 8.86 -37.68 -17.82
CA PHE A 458 9.49 -36.87 -16.78
C PHE A 458 10.80 -37.50 -16.30
N ASP A 459 11.71 -36.67 -15.80
CA ASP A 459 12.88 -37.17 -15.07
C ASP A 459 12.46 -38.00 -13.84
N GLU A 460 13.04 -39.20 -13.68
CA GLU A 460 12.64 -40.13 -12.60
C GLU A 460 12.88 -39.51 -11.21
N ALA A 461 13.94 -38.71 -11.05
CA ALA A 461 14.22 -38.02 -9.80
C ALA A 461 13.11 -37.03 -9.41
N PHE A 462 12.41 -36.46 -10.40
CA PHE A 462 11.30 -35.55 -10.18
C PHE A 462 10.06 -36.29 -9.65
N THR A 463 9.75 -37.50 -10.16
CA THR A 463 8.65 -38.36 -9.69
C THR A 463 8.65 -38.56 -8.17
N SER A 464 9.84 -38.70 -7.57
CA SER A 464 9.99 -38.91 -6.12
C SER A 464 9.60 -37.70 -5.26
N CYS A 465 9.60 -36.49 -5.84
CA CYS A 465 9.30 -35.25 -5.13
C CYS A 465 7.81 -34.88 -5.23
N ILE A 466 7.02 -35.58 -6.04
CA ILE A 466 5.64 -35.21 -6.34
C ILE A 466 4.70 -35.94 -5.42
N GLN A 467 3.77 -35.22 -4.82
CA GLN A 467 2.72 -35.82 -4.01
C GLN A 467 1.44 -36.06 -4.80
N LEU A 468 1.13 -35.14 -5.73
CA LEU A 468 -0.03 -35.30 -6.60
C LEU A 468 0.32 -34.94 -8.06
N PRO A 469 0.50 -35.94 -8.94
CA PRO A 469 0.42 -35.73 -10.37
C PRO A 469 -1.05 -35.67 -10.80
N PHE A 470 -1.46 -34.55 -11.42
CA PHE A 470 -2.82 -34.33 -11.90
C PHE A 470 -2.84 -34.13 -13.42
N HIS A 471 -3.44 -35.08 -14.13
CA HIS A 471 -3.49 -35.08 -15.59
C HIS A 471 -4.75 -34.39 -16.14
N TYR A 472 -4.56 -33.33 -16.91
CA TYR A 472 -5.60 -32.69 -17.72
C TYR A 472 -5.77 -33.41 -19.05
N LYS A 473 -6.87 -34.15 -19.14
CA LYS A 473 -7.36 -34.70 -20.41
C LYS A 473 -7.92 -33.59 -21.30
N THR A 474 -8.13 -33.91 -22.58
CA THR A 474 -8.91 -33.06 -23.48
C THR A 474 -10.31 -32.85 -22.92
N LEU A 475 -10.84 -31.63 -23.09
CA LEU A 475 -12.14 -31.25 -22.52
C LEU A 475 -13.26 -32.05 -23.20
N SER A 476 -14.08 -32.73 -22.41
CA SER A 476 -15.31 -33.36 -22.89
C SER A 476 -16.35 -32.32 -23.33
N ILE A 477 -17.33 -32.74 -24.14
CA ILE A 477 -18.46 -31.90 -24.56
C ILE A 477 -19.15 -31.27 -23.35
N SER A 478 -19.38 -32.05 -22.28
CA SER A 478 -20.00 -31.56 -21.03
C SER A 478 -19.15 -30.48 -20.34
N GLN A 479 -17.83 -30.65 -20.30
CA GLN A 479 -16.91 -29.65 -19.74
C GLN A 479 -16.88 -28.37 -20.60
N ARG A 480 -16.82 -28.49 -21.93
CA ARG A 480 -16.86 -27.34 -22.84
C ARG A 480 -18.17 -26.56 -22.70
N ARG A 481 -19.30 -27.26 -22.62
CA ARG A 481 -20.61 -26.63 -22.34
C ARG A 481 -20.61 -25.85 -21.03
N ARG A 482 -20.03 -26.41 -19.96
CA ARG A 482 -19.90 -25.74 -18.65
C ARG A 482 -19.01 -24.50 -18.75
N ILE A 483 -17.89 -24.56 -19.49
CA ILE A 483 -17.00 -23.41 -19.72
C ILE A 483 -17.73 -22.29 -20.48
N TRP A 484 -18.43 -22.62 -21.57
CA TRP A 484 -19.23 -21.65 -22.32
C TRP A 484 -20.26 -20.96 -21.44
N ALA A 485 -21.07 -21.73 -20.71
CA ALA A 485 -22.10 -21.18 -19.81
C ALA A 485 -21.49 -20.28 -18.73
N ASN A 486 -20.40 -20.71 -18.09
CA ASN A 486 -19.73 -19.93 -17.04
C ASN A 486 -19.17 -18.61 -17.57
N LEU A 487 -18.53 -18.62 -18.75
CA LEU A 487 -17.94 -17.42 -19.35
C LEU A 487 -19.02 -16.45 -19.86
N LEU A 488 -20.11 -16.95 -20.45
CA LEU A 488 -21.23 -16.13 -20.92
C LEU A 488 -21.99 -15.48 -19.75
N ARG A 489 -22.28 -16.24 -18.68
CA ARG A 489 -22.93 -15.70 -17.48
C ARG A 489 -22.12 -14.57 -16.84
N ARG A 490 -20.79 -14.67 -16.87
CA ARG A 490 -19.90 -13.61 -16.37
C ARG A 490 -19.96 -12.31 -17.18
N LEU A 491 -20.39 -12.36 -18.44
CA LEU A 491 -20.55 -11.18 -19.29
C LEU A 491 -21.93 -10.54 -19.17
N ASP A 492 -22.93 -11.30 -18.72
CA ASP A 492 -24.30 -10.83 -18.52
C ASP A 492 -24.54 -10.23 -17.12
N LEU A 493 -23.63 -10.49 -16.18
CA LEU A 493 -23.61 -9.69 -14.96
C LEU A 493 -23.41 -8.23 -15.36
N PRO A 494 -24.38 -7.32 -15.12
CA PRO A 494 -24.09 -5.89 -15.23
C PRO A 494 -22.88 -5.65 -14.35
N GLU A 495 -21.94 -4.81 -14.77
CA GLU A 495 -20.78 -4.42 -13.97
C GLU A 495 -21.22 -3.91 -12.58
N GLN A 496 -21.44 -4.82 -11.64
CA GLN A 496 -21.84 -4.60 -10.25
C GLN A 496 -20.60 -4.21 -9.45
N ASN A 497 -19.91 -3.16 -9.90
CA ASN A 497 -18.85 -2.47 -9.18
C ASN A 497 -18.82 -0.94 -9.47
N ASN A 498 -19.77 -0.39 -10.22
CA ASN A 498 -19.86 1.06 -10.43
C ASN A 498 -20.64 1.81 -9.33
N ASN A 499 -21.06 1.11 -8.26
CA ASN A 499 -21.85 1.67 -7.14
C ASN A 499 -21.15 1.56 -5.78
N GLU A 500 -19.83 1.69 -5.70
CA GLU A 500 -19.16 2.07 -4.45
C GLU A 500 -18.39 3.37 -4.67
N THR A 501 -19.08 4.47 -4.33
CA THR A 501 -18.56 5.81 -3.97
C THR A 501 -17.34 6.29 -4.78
N GLN A 502 -17.61 6.87 -5.95
CA GLN A 502 -16.68 7.85 -6.54
C GLN A 502 -16.47 8.99 -5.54
N PRO A 503 -15.22 9.35 -5.17
CA PRO A 503 -14.97 10.67 -4.63
C PRO A 503 -15.25 11.69 -5.73
N ALA A 504 -16.11 12.65 -5.42
CA ALA A 504 -16.52 13.70 -6.33
C ALA A 504 -15.33 14.61 -6.67
N THR A 505 -14.68 14.37 -7.81
CA THR A 505 -13.86 15.38 -8.48
C THR A 505 -14.38 15.58 -9.90
N GLY A 506 -14.64 16.85 -10.22
CA GLY A 506 -15.47 17.26 -11.34
C GLY A 506 -14.85 17.03 -12.72
N GLN A 507 -15.77 17.04 -13.69
CA GLN A 507 -15.55 17.35 -15.10
C GLN A 507 -14.78 16.31 -15.93
N ASN A 508 -15.52 15.30 -16.42
CA ASN A 508 -15.57 14.95 -17.84
C ASN A 508 -16.61 13.84 -18.09
N LYS A 509 -17.88 14.23 -18.32
CA LYS A 509 -18.92 13.34 -18.85
C LYS A 509 -18.59 12.98 -20.30
N ARG A 510 -17.70 12.00 -20.52
CA ARG A 510 -17.61 11.32 -21.81
C ARG A 510 -18.91 10.53 -22.00
N LYS A 511 -19.60 10.76 -23.12
CA LYS A 511 -20.78 10.02 -23.57
C LYS A 511 -20.46 8.52 -23.55
N PHE A 512 -20.91 7.80 -22.53
CA PHE A 512 -21.03 6.35 -22.59
C PHE A 512 -22.18 6.06 -23.57
N VAL A 513 -21.85 5.50 -24.73
CA VAL A 513 -22.83 4.91 -25.64
C VAL A 513 -23.36 3.66 -24.94
N GLU A 514 -24.66 3.64 -24.64
CA GLU A 514 -25.36 2.49 -24.04
C GLU A 514 -25.15 1.24 -24.89
N MET A 515 -24.65 0.17 -24.27
CA MET A 515 -24.46 -1.12 -24.93
C MET A 515 -25.83 -1.72 -25.31
N LYS A 516 -26.02 -2.09 -26.57
CA LYS A 516 -27.01 -3.12 -26.92
C LYS A 516 -26.49 -4.44 -26.33
N GLY A 517 -27.20 -4.98 -25.35
CA GLY A 517 -26.76 -6.10 -24.50
C GLY A 517 -26.47 -7.43 -25.21
N ILE A 518 -26.28 -8.49 -24.43
CA ILE A 518 -26.02 -9.86 -24.91
C ILE A 518 -27.36 -10.61 -24.94
N ASP A 519 -27.71 -11.23 -26.06
CA ASP A 519 -28.87 -12.11 -26.17
C ASP A 519 -28.51 -13.50 -25.64
N LEU A 520 -28.49 -13.64 -24.32
CA LEU A 520 -28.17 -14.90 -23.66
C LEU A 520 -29.13 -16.02 -24.07
N ASP A 521 -30.44 -15.76 -24.11
CA ASP A 521 -31.44 -16.75 -24.48
C ASP A 521 -31.16 -17.35 -25.87
N ASN A 522 -30.76 -16.52 -26.84
CA ASN A 522 -30.37 -16.99 -28.16
C ASN A 522 -29.12 -17.88 -28.10
N ILE A 523 -28.11 -17.49 -27.33
CA ILE A 523 -26.84 -18.22 -27.25
C ILE A 523 -27.01 -19.52 -26.44
N GLU A 524 -27.77 -19.49 -25.35
CA GLU A 524 -28.02 -20.64 -24.48
C GLU A 524 -28.75 -21.77 -25.22
N ARG A 525 -29.64 -21.45 -26.16
CA ARG A 525 -30.29 -22.46 -27.03
C ARG A 525 -29.30 -23.20 -27.93
N HIS A 526 -28.18 -22.56 -28.30
CA HIS A 526 -27.15 -23.13 -29.18
C HIS A 526 -25.90 -23.58 -28.40
N LEU A 527 -25.94 -23.60 -27.05
CA LEU A 527 -24.86 -24.14 -26.22
C LEU A 527 -24.44 -25.58 -26.59
N PRO A 528 -25.37 -26.50 -26.94
CA PRO A 528 -24.98 -27.84 -27.38
C PRO A 528 -24.09 -27.81 -28.64
N GLU A 529 -24.46 -27.01 -29.65
CA GLU A 529 -23.69 -26.85 -30.89
C GLU A 529 -22.31 -26.26 -30.62
N LEU A 530 -22.24 -25.21 -29.78
CA LEU A 530 -20.97 -24.60 -29.36
C LEU A 530 -20.05 -25.55 -28.59
N ALA A 531 -20.62 -26.55 -27.91
CA ALA A 531 -19.88 -27.52 -27.11
C ALA A 531 -19.38 -28.72 -27.95
N GLU A 532 -19.99 -29.00 -29.10
CA GLU A 532 -19.51 -30.01 -30.04
C GLU A 532 -18.16 -29.63 -30.63
N GLU A 533 -17.93 -28.34 -30.84
CA GLU A 533 -16.66 -27.80 -31.32
C GLU A 533 -15.48 -28.12 -30.40
N GLU A 534 -14.43 -28.73 -30.94
CA GLU A 534 -13.22 -29.13 -30.22
C GLU A 534 -12.32 -27.93 -29.93
N MET A 535 -12.69 -27.16 -28.90
CA MET A 535 -11.97 -25.98 -28.46
C MET A 535 -11.47 -26.10 -27.02
N ASN A 536 -10.30 -25.55 -26.75
CA ASN A 536 -9.77 -25.39 -25.39
C ASN A 536 -10.35 -24.13 -24.72
N GLY A 537 -10.14 -23.98 -23.40
CA GLY A 537 -10.71 -22.87 -22.63
C GLY A 537 -10.25 -21.49 -23.10
N HIS A 538 -9.00 -21.36 -23.55
CA HIS A 538 -8.48 -20.11 -24.11
C HIS A 538 -9.14 -19.77 -25.44
N GLN A 539 -9.31 -20.75 -26.33
CA GLN A 539 -9.99 -20.57 -27.60
C GLN A 539 -11.46 -20.16 -27.39
N ILE A 540 -12.16 -20.77 -26.44
CA ILE A 540 -13.54 -20.39 -26.09
C ILE A 540 -13.59 -18.93 -25.61
N ARG A 541 -12.71 -18.54 -24.66
CA ARG A 541 -12.64 -17.16 -24.16
C ARG A 541 -12.33 -16.15 -25.26
N ASN A 542 -11.41 -16.48 -26.16
CA ASN A 542 -11.04 -15.64 -27.30
C ASN A 542 -12.20 -15.50 -28.29
N ALA A 543 -12.94 -16.58 -28.55
CA ALA A 543 -14.10 -16.56 -29.42
C ALA A 543 -15.19 -15.63 -28.87
N ILE A 544 -15.50 -15.74 -27.58
CA ILE A 544 -16.45 -14.87 -26.89
C ILE A 544 -15.99 -13.42 -26.95
N THR A 545 -14.76 -13.13 -26.55
CA THR A 545 -14.25 -11.75 -26.50
C THR A 545 -14.24 -11.10 -27.89
N THR A 546 -13.91 -11.88 -28.93
CA THR A 546 -13.92 -11.42 -30.31
C THR A 546 -15.35 -11.20 -30.81
N ALA A 547 -16.29 -12.06 -30.45
CA ALA A 547 -17.71 -11.89 -30.79
C ALA A 547 -18.31 -10.64 -30.14
N VAL A 548 -17.99 -10.37 -28.86
CA VAL A 548 -18.39 -9.13 -28.16
C VAL A 548 -17.85 -7.91 -28.91
N ARG A 549 -16.57 -7.92 -29.29
CA ARG A 549 -15.95 -6.82 -30.06
C ARG A 549 -16.58 -6.65 -31.44
N LEU A 550 -16.90 -7.75 -32.11
CA LEU A 550 -17.54 -7.74 -33.43
C LEU A 550 -18.96 -7.14 -33.36
N ALA A 551 -19.75 -7.53 -32.37
CA ALA A 551 -21.08 -6.99 -32.14
C ALA A 551 -21.04 -5.50 -31.80
N ARG A 552 -20.09 -5.11 -30.93
CA ARG A 552 -19.85 -3.69 -30.58
C ARG A 552 -19.46 -2.84 -31.77
N ASN A 553 -18.59 -3.33 -32.65
CA ASN A 553 -18.19 -2.60 -33.85
C ASN A 553 -19.34 -2.42 -34.86
N LYS A 554 -20.39 -3.25 -34.77
CA LYS A 554 -21.57 -3.19 -35.62
C LYS A 554 -22.76 -2.50 -34.97
N ASP A 555 -22.63 -2.03 -33.73
CA ASP A 555 -23.73 -1.53 -32.92
C ASP A 555 -24.94 -2.49 -32.87
N GLU A 556 -24.66 -3.80 -32.75
CA GLU A 556 -25.64 -4.89 -32.67
C GLU A 556 -25.59 -5.60 -31.30
N THR A 557 -26.69 -6.24 -30.89
CA THR A 557 -26.69 -7.16 -29.74
C THR A 557 -25.88 -8.41 -30.08
N MET A 558 -25.04 -8.87 -29.16
CA MET A 558 -24.29 -10.11 -29.37
C MET A 558 -25.25 -11.31 -29.40
N THR A 559 -25.16 -12.12 -30.45
CA THR A 559 -26.01 -13.30 -30.71
C THR A 559 -25.15 -14.49 -31.14
N TYR A 560 -25.74 -15.69 -31.22
CA TYR A 560 -25.04 -16.90 -31.69
C TYR A 560 -24.37 -16.71 -33.07
N LYS A 561 -24.98 -15.96 -33.99
CA LYS A 561 -24.42 -15.66 -35.32
C LYS A 561 -23.03 -15.01 -35.27
N HIS A 562 -22.78 -14.18 -34.25
CA HIS A 562 -21.48 -13.55 -34.05
C HIS A 562 -20.43 -14.57 -33.62
N LEU A 563 -20.78 -15.46 -32.69
CA LEU A 563 -19.91 -16.56 -32.23
C LEU A 563 -19.63 -17.55 -33.35
N GLU A 564 -20.67 -18.01 -34.06
CA GLU A 564 -20.56 -18.93 -35.19
C GLU A 564 -19.59 -18.39 -36.26
N ARG A 565 -19.67 -17.09 -36.57
CA ARG A 565 -18.77 -16.45 -37.53
C ARG A 565 -17.31 -16.45 -37.06
N VAL A 566 -17.07 -16.17 -35.79
CA VAL A 566 -15.71 -16.19 -35.21
C VAL A 566 -15.15 -17.61 -35.19
N ILE A 567 -15.95 -18.60 -34.79
CA ILE A 567 -15.56 -20.01 -34.76
C ILE A 567 -15.22 -20.51 -36.16
N LYS A 568 -16.06 -20.23 -37.17
CA LYS A 568 -15.79 -20.60 -38.58
C LYS A 568 -14.48 -20.02 -39.11
N ILE A 569 -14.12 -18.79 -38.73
CA ILE A 569 -12.84 -18.18 -39.12
C ILE A 569 -11.68 -18.88 -38.42
N SER A 570 -11.79 -19.14 -37.11
CA SER A 570 -10.76 -19.86 -36.34
C SER A 570 -10.53 -21.28 -36.86
N GLN A 571 -11.60 -21.99 -37.26
CA GLN A 571 -11.51 -23.33 -37.84
C GLN A 571 -10.77 -23.34 -39.18
N ARG A 572 -10.98 -22.34 -40.05
CA ARG A 572 -10.25 -22.23 -41.33
C ARG A 572 -8.75 -22.10 -41.10
N PHE A 573 -8.35 -21.33 -40.09
CA PHE A 573 -6.95 -21.20 -39.69
C PHE A 573 -6.38 -22.54 -39.18
N HIS A 574 -7.12 -23.27 -38.35
CA HIS A 574 -6.65 -24.56 -37.83
C HIS A 574 -6.49 -25.60 -38.95
N LYS A 575 -7.47 -25.70 -39.86
CA LYS A 575 -7.39 -26.57 -41.04
C LYS A 575 -6.19 -26.23 -41.93
N SER A 576 -5.88 -24.94 -42.12
CA SER A 576 -4.69 -24.51 -42.86
C SER A 576 -3.38 -24.90 -42.16
N LEU A 577 -3.35 -24.86 -40.82
CA LEU A 577 -2.19 -25.30 -40.03
C LEU A 577 -1.98 -26.81 -40.08
N GLU A 578 -3.06 -27.59 -40.03
CA GLU A 578 -3.01 -29.05 -40.16
C GLU A 578 -2.52 -29.46 -41.55
N GLN A 579 -3.00 -28.80 -42.61
CA GLN A 579 -2.52 -29.00 -43.98
C GLN A 579 -1.01 -28.68 -44.10
N ALA A 580 -0.57 -27.54 -43.58
CA ALA A 580 0.85 -27.16 -43.61
C ALA A 580 1.76 -28.09 -42.78
N ARG A 581 1.25 -28.70 -41.70
CA ARG A 581 2.00 -29.71 -40.93
C ARG A 581 2.01 -31.08 -41.59
N GLY A 582 0.97 -31.42 -42.34
CA GLY A 582 0.88 -32.65 -43.13
C GLY A 582 1.81 -32.65 -44.33
N ASP A 583 1.93 -31.51 -45.03
CA ASP A 583 2.79 -31.38 -46.21
C ASP A 583 4.30 -31.36 -45.87
N GLY A 584 4.67 -31.09 -44.61
CA GLY A 584 6.07 -31.11 -44.14
C GLY A 584 6.55 -32.44 -43.57
N ALA A 585 5.73 -33.50 -43.62
CA ALA A 585 6.09 -34.83 -43.15
C ALA A 585 6.48 -35.82 -44.28
N ASP A 586 6.38 -35.38 -45.54
CA ASP A 586 6.69 -36.16 -46.75
C ASP A 586 7.85 -35.58 -47.61
N GLU A 587 8.62 -34.62 -47.07
CA GLU A 587 9.95 -34.20 -47.61
C GLU A 587 11.06 -34.57 -46.63
#